data_AF-A0A497JGQ9-F1
#
_entry.id   AF-A0A497JGQ9-F1
#
_cell.length_a   1.000
_cell.length_b   1.000
_cell.length_c   1.000
_cell.angle_alpha   90.00
_cell.angle_beta   90.00
_cell.angle_gamma   90.00
#
_symmetry.space_group_name_H-M   'P 1'
#
loop_
_entity.id
_entity.type
_entity.pdbx_description
1 polymer ?
#
loop_
_entity_poly.entity_id
_entity_poly.type
_entity_poly.pdbx_seq_one_letter_code
_entity_poly.pdbx_strand_id
1 'polypeptide(L)'
;MRWLPFLSILVILIFIGNGITGSYKESAHGNSTYGVKRSSISRYSRGLCAHCHEMHASIGGEEPEPSSSLGAFILFSINFDNSSNVRPDTGYNETHDFCFYCHGPNSLQVGGITNYDYSKTFGGAPENVNATNIMDTFNQASYHNLYDIWNFAKDYFSSFFTSDSNPCVACHNPHIAKRSCGKPGGSFDPTQSAISKPSDHKNLWGDDTSERMNAYATGYTYQSPYWYNSTTYYEPACDTTSDGSNLPDYVTFCTDCHHHSPLPHSSILNRTLKDIDWETSVHGKTDSWKKEDTKERKAPYNATANYILSCTDCHEPHGSPNFKYLIRREVNGDIVIINSDNDWDSLCSKCHTTDHHSNETCIDCHYHGATDNKTNPIF
;
A
#
# COMPACT_ATOMS: atom_id res chain seq x y z
N MET A 1 36.40 -44.23 -2.85
CA MET A 1 35.60 -43.22 -3.57
C MET A 1 34.10 -43.48 -3.40
N ARG A 2 33.52 -43.35 -2.19
CA ARG A 2 32.07 -43.55 -1.95
C ARG A 2 31.45 -42.50 -1.01
N TRP A 3 32.14 -41.38 -0.77
CA TRP A 3 31.71 -40.33 0.17
C TRP A 3 31.51 -38.95 -0.48
N LEU A 4 31.93 -38.76 -1.74
CA LEU A 4 31.74 -37.50 -2.47
C LEU A 4 30.27 -37.13 -2.77
N PRO A 5 29.32 -38.05 -3.06
CA PRO A 5 27.95 -37.61 -3.37
C PRO A 5 27.18 -37.12 -2.13
N PHE A 6 27.51 -37.61 -0.92
CA PHE A 6 26.87 -37.17 0.32
C PHE A 6 27.30 -35.76 0.75
N LEU A 7 28.57 -35.40 0.52
CA LEU A 7 29.07 -34.08 0.85
C LEU A 7 28.47 -33.01 -0.08
N SER A 8 28.29 -33.32 -1.37
CA SER A 8 27.67 -32.41 -2.34
C SER A 8 26.19 -32.15 -2.05
N ILE A 9 25.43 -33.17 -1.64
CA ILE A 9 24.01 -33.01 -1.26
C ILE A 9 23.88 -32.19 0.04
N LEU A 10 24.75 -32.43 1.03
CA LEU A 10 24.75 -31.67 2.28
C LEU A 10 25.09 -30.18 2.05
N VAL A 11 26.06 -29.89 1.20
CA VAL A 11 26.43 -28.52 0.82
C VAL A 11 25.28 -27.82 0.07
N ILE A 12 24.63 -28.50 -0.88
CA ILE A 12 23.44 -27.98 -1.58
C ILE A 12 22.30 -27.67 -0.60
N LEU A 13 22.03 -28.55 0.38
CA LEU A 13 21.00 -28.32 1.39
C LEU A 13 21.33 -27.16 2.35
N ILE A 14 22.61 -26.97 2.70
CA ILE A 14 23.07 -25.83 3.53
C ILE A 14 22.94 -24.50 2.77
N PHE A 15 23.24 -24.47 1.46
CA PHE A 15 23.12 -23.24 0.66
C PHE A 15 21.65 -22.89 0.34
N ILE A 16 20.78 -23.88 0.08
CA ILE A 16 19.34 -23.65 -0.11
C ILE A 16 18.67 -23.19 1.21
N GLY A 17 19.09 -23.72 2.36
CA GLY A 17 18.54 -23.35 3.67
C GLY A 17 18.87 -21.92 4.12
N ASN A 18 20.06 -21.40 3.80
CA ASN A 18 20.47 -20.06 4.22
C ASN A 18 19.91 -18.94 3.33
N GLY A 19 19.73 -19.19 2.02
CA GLY A 19 19.20 -18.19 1.08
C GLY A 19 17.70 -17.94 1.21
N ILE A 20 16.92 -18.94 1.64
CA ILE A 20 15.44 -18.86 1.68
C ILE A 20 14.93 -18.51 3.10
N THR A 21 15.67 -18.85 4.17
CA THR A 21 15.21 -18.60 5.55
C THR A 21 15.79 -17.34 6.20
N GLY A 22 16.88 -16.80 5.64
CA GLY A 22 17.52 -15.58 6.15
C GLY A 22 16.63 -14.35 6.03
N SER A 23 15.94 -14.18 4.90
CA SER A 23 15.04 -13.04 4.69
C SER A 23 13.78 -13.09 5.56
N TYR A 24 13.23 -14.30 5.78
CA TYR A 24 12.04 -14.49 6.62
C TYR A 24 12.27 -14.19 8.10
N LYS A 25 13.37 -14.65 8.69
CA LYS A 25 13.66 -14.39 10.11
C LYS A 25 13.81 -12.90 10.42
N GLU A 26 14.20 -12.11 9.42
CA GLU A 26 14.31 -10.67 9.54
C GLU A 26 13.01 -9.94 9.20
N SER A 27 11.97 -10.63 8.71
CA SER A 27 10.69 -10.01 8.34
C SER A 27 9.84 -9.70 9.56
N ALA A 28 8.84 -8.83 9.37
CA ALA A 28 7.78 -8.56 10.33
C ALA A 28 7.02 -9.83 10.75
N HIS A 29 7.04 -10.87 9.93
CA HIS A 29 6.32 -12.11 10.19
C HIS A 29 7.20 -13.17 10.84
N GLY A 30 8.47 -13.30 10.44
CA GLY A 30 9.37 -14.35 10.90
C GLY A 30 10.29 -13.98 12.07
N ASN A 31 10.26 -12.72 12.52
CA ASN A 31 11.08 -12.28 13.64
C ASN A 31 10.70 -12.98 14.97
N SER A 32 11.68 -13.48 15.70
CA SER A 32 11.45 -14.22 16.95
C SER A 32 10.95 -13.36 18.12
N THR A 33 11.14 -12.04 18.05
CA THR A 33 10.76 -11.09 19.11
C THR A 33 9.36 -10.52 18.89
N TYR A 34 9.05 -10.09 17.67
CA TYR A 34 7.79 -9.40 17.35
C TYR A 34 6.99 -10.02 16.19
N GLY A 35 7.47 -11.12 15.60
CA GLY A 35 6.81 -11.80 14.49
C GLY A 35 5.47 -12.44 14.81
N VAL A 36 4.91 -13.20 13.88
CA VAL A 36 3.60 -13.83 14.07
C VAL A 36 3.66 -14.86 15.18
N LYS A 37 2.66 -14.84 16.05
CA LYS A 37 2.36 -15.84 17.07
C LYS A 37 0.85 -16.00 17.14
N ARG A 38 0.34 -16.99 16.42
CA ARG A 38 -1.09 -17.36 16.42
C ARG A 38 -1.50 -17.88 17.81
N SER A 39 -2.52 -17.27 18.41
CA SER A 39 -2.96 -17.50 19.79
C SER A 39 -3.50 -18.91 20.05
N SER A 40 -4.02 -19.57 19.01
CA SER A 40 -4.55 -20.93 19.07
C SER A 40 -3.49 -22.03 19.10
N ILE A 41 -2.19 -21.71 18.93
CA ILE A 41 -1.10 -22.71 18.89
C ILE A 41 0.06 -22.33 19.81
N SER A 42 0.26 -23.13 20.86
CA SER A 42 1.31 -22.92 21.87
C SER A 42 2.61 -23.67 21.59
N ARG A 43 2.59 -24.65 20.67
CA ARG A 43 3.71 -25.57 20.40
C ARG A 43 4.82 -24.99 19.53
N TYR A 44 4.59 -23.83 18.91
CA TYR A 44 5.52 -23.19 18.00
C TYR A 44 6.01 -21.86 18.58
N SER A 45 7.30 -21.58 18.37
CA SER A 45 7.91 -20.30 18.73
C SER A 45 7.40 -19.19 17.81
N ARG A 46 7.30 -17.97 18.35
CA ARG A 46 6.99 -16.76 17.58
C ARG A 46 7.91 -16.66 16.35
N GLY A 47 7.35 -16.25 15.22
CA GLY A 47 8.07 -16.11 13.96
C GLY A 47 8.30 -17.42 13.22
N LEU A 48 7.73 -18.54 13.67
CA LEU A 48 7.79 -19.79 12.92
C LEU A 48 6.68 -19.84 11.85
N CYS A 49 7.00 -20.38 10.67
CA CYS A 49 6.08 -20.53 9.54
C CYS A 49 4.76 -21.23 9.91
N ALA A 50 4.79 -22.11 10.91
CA ALA A 50 3.61 -22.83 11.41
C ALA A 50 2.49 -21.93 11.97
N HIS A 51 2.78 -20.65 12.21
CA HIS A 51 1.75 -19.69 12.56
C HIS A 51 0.86 -19.26 11.38
N CYS A 52 1.34 -19.43 10.14
CA CYS A 52 0.60 -19.14 8.92
C CYS A 52 0.27 -20.40 8.12
N HIS A 53 1.16 -21.39 8.17
CA HIS A 53 1.06 -22.63 7.40
C HIS A 53 0.74 -23.83 8.29
N GLU A 54 -0.10 -24.74 7.81
CA GLU A 54 -0.39 -26.01 8.44
C GLU A 54 0.70 -27.03 8.08
N MET A 55 1.82 -27.00 8.82
CA MET A 55 3.02 -27.81 8.54
C MET A 55 2.82 -29.32 8.72
N HIS A 56 1.66 -29.75 9.19
CA HIS A 56 1.27 -31.15 9.33
C HIS A 56 -0.15 -31.32 8.82
N ALA A 57 -0.42 -32.41 8.10
CA ALA A 57 -1.78 -32.79 7.71
C ALA A 57 -2.71 -33.03 8.90
N SER A 58 -2.21 -33.02 10.15
CA SER A 58 -3.06 -33.11 11.35
C SER A 58 -2.53 -32.27 12.53
N ILE A 59 -3.44 -31.61 13.24
CA ILE A 59 -3.22 -31.07 14.58
C ILE A 59 -4.15 -31.85 15.53
N GLY A 60 -3.59 -32.75 16.34
CA GLY A 60 -4.37 -33.52 17.33
C GLY A 60 -4.83 -34.91 16.86
N GLY A 61 -4.31 -35.43 15.75
CA GLY A 61 -4.60 -36.79 15.27
C GLY A 61 -5.80 -36.87 14.32
N GLU A 62 -6.50 -35.76 14.10
CA GLU A 62 -7.47 -35.64 13.01
C GLU A 62 -6.87 -34.83 11.87
N GLU A 63 -6.88 -35.43 10.68
CA GLU A 63 -6.64 -34.76 9.41
C GLU A 63 -7.97 -34.11 9.01
N PRO A 64 -8.10 -32.77 9.05
CA PRO A 64 -9.27 -32.16 8.47
C PRO A 64 -9.34 -32.60 7.01
N GLU A 65 -10.50 -33.10 6.57
CA GLU A 65 -10.77 -33.37 5.15
C GLU A 65 -10.21 -32.18 4.35
N PRO A 66 -9.28 -32.41 3.40
CA PRO A 66 -8.67 -31.30 2.68
C PRO A 66 -9.82 -30.55 2.01
N SER A 67 -10.15 -29.35 2.52
CA SER A 67 -11.05 -28.48 1.79
C SER A 67 -10.36 -28.27 0.44
N SER A 68 -11.11 -28.46 -0.65
CA SER A 68 -10.62 -28.52 -2.03
C SER A 68 -9.86 -27.26 -2.51
N SER A 69 -9.52 -26.34 -1.61
CA SER A 69 -8.84 -25.07 -1.79
C SER A 69 -7.61 -24.83 -0.89
N LEU A 70 -7.27 -25.73 0.06
CA LEU A 70 -6.08 -25.58 0.93
C LEU A 70 -4.74 -25.92 0.25
N GLY A 71 -4.78 -26.44 -0.99
CA GLY A 71 -3.68 -27.17 -1.62
C GLY A 71 -2.50 -26.35 -2.17
N ALA A 72 -2.66 -25.06 -2.48
CA ALA A 72 -1.59 -24.31 -3.16
C ALA A 72 -0.49 -23.80 -2.21
N PHE A 73 -0.86 -23.45 -0.97
CA PHE A 73 0.06 -22.80 -0.02
C PHE A 73 0.02 -23.38 1.40
N ILE A 74 -0.83 -24.39 1.66
CA ILE A 74 -0.95 -25.06 2.97
C ILE A 74 -1.17 -24.04 4.09
N LEU A 75 -2.05 -23.07 3.87
CA LEU A 75 -2.42 -22.07 4.88
C LEU A 75 -3.44 -22.65 5.85
N PHE A 76 -3.61 -22.03 7.02
CA PHE A 76 -4.58 -22.52 8.02
C PHE A 76 -6.03 -22.18 7.73
N SER A 77 -6.28 -21.36 6.72
CA SER A 77 -7.59 -21.00 6.25
C SER A 77 -7.58 -20.82 4.74
N ILE A 78 -8.76 -20.55 4.18
CA ILE A 78 -8.91 -20.11 2.78
C ILE A 78 -7.99 -18.92 2.53
N ASN A 79 -7.25 -18.96 1.41
CA ASN A 79 -6.30 -17.91 1.05
C ASN A 79 -7.03 -16.62 0.65
N PHE A 80 -7.91 -16.71 -0.34
CA PHE A 80 -8.79 -15.64 -0.80
C PHE A 80 -10.06 -16.24 -1.39
N ASP A 81 -11.21 -15.71 -0.99
CA ASP A 81 -12.51 -16.04 -1.58
C ASP A 81 -12.81 -15.14 -2.78
N ASN A 82 -12.57 -15.66 -3.98
CA ASN A 82 -12.81 -14.98 -5.24
C ASN A 82 -14.22 -15.24 -5.83
N SER A 83 -15.15 -15.82 -5.07
CA SER A 83 -16.45 -16.24 -5.61
C SER A 83 -17.39 -15.07 -5.97
N SER A 84 -17.08 -13.85 -5.55
CA SER A 84 -17.86 -12.65 -5.88
C SER A 84 -16.98 -11.58 -6.51
N ASN A 85 -17.40 -11.10 -7.69
CA ASN A 85 -16.73 -10.07 -8.47
C ASN A 85 -17.01 -8.63 -7.99
N VAL A 86 -17.93 -8.48 -7.03
CA VAL A 86 -18.24 -7.21 -6.37
C VAL A 86 -18.54 -7.60 -4.92
N ARG A 87 -17.77 -7.15 -3.92
CA ARG A 87 -18.26 -7.17 -2.54
C ARG A 87 -18.59 -5.77 -2.01
N PRO A 88 -19.70 -5.14 -2.46
CA PRO A 88 -20.26 -3.95 -1.83
C PRO A 88 -21.72 -4.11 -1.35
N ASP A 89 -22.23 -5.30 -1.06
CA ASP A 89 -23.53 -5.45 -0.35
C ASP A 89 -23.37 -5.80 1.14
N THR A 90 -22.28 -6.49 1.52
CA THR A 90 -22.03 -6.91 2.92
C THR A 90 -20.61 -6.66 3.44
N GLY A 91 -19.71 -6.14 2.60
CA GLY A 91 -18.30 -5.90 2.96
C GLY A 91 -17.44 -7.18 3.06
N TYR A 92 -16.15 -7.01 3.31
CA TYR A 92 -15.23 -8.08 3.65
C TYR A 92 -15.38 -8.50 5.13
N ASN A 93 -15.22 -9.80 5.39
CA ASN A 93 -15.07 -10.37 6.73
C ASN A 93 -13.86 -11.33 6.73
N GLU A 94 -13.49 -11.85 7.91
CA GLU A 94 -12.28 -12.67 8.09
C GLU A 94 -12.23 -13.92 7.20
N THR A 95 -13.37 -14.48 6.79
CA THR A 95 -13.40 -15.70 5.97
C THR A 95 -13.03 -15.45 4.50
N HIS A 96 -13.06 -14.20 4.04
CA HIS A 96 -12.79 -13.88 2.64
C HIS A 96 -11.31 -13.75 2.30
N ASP A 97 -10.45 -13.48 3.27
CA ASP A 97 -9.02 -13.28 3.03
C ASP A 97 -8.23 -13.76 4.25
N PHE A 98 -7.26 -14.65 4.01
CA PHE A 98 -6.38 -15.20 5.04
C PHE A 98 -5.75 -14.13 5.93
N CYS A 99 -5.32 -13.01 5.34
CA CYS A 99 -4.66 -11.92 6.05
C CYS A 99 -5.58 -11.31 7.12
N PHE A 100 -6.90 -11.29 6.90
CA PHE A 100 -7.86 -10.72 7.85
C PHE A 100 -8.00 -11.53 9.14
N TYR A 101 -7.65 -12.82 9.16
CA TYR A 101 -7.58 -13.56 10.43
C TYR A 101 -6.56 -12.99 11.41
N CYS A 102 -5.47 -12.38 10.91
CA CYS A 102 -4.42 -11.78 11.74
C CYS A 102 -4.51 -10.25 11.79
N HIS A 103 -5.01 -9.63 10.72
CA HIS A 103 -5.09 -8.18 10.54
C HIS A 103 -6.52 -7.64 10.59
N GLY A 104 -7.45 -8.42 11.16
CA GLY A 104 -8.84 -8.05 11.40
C GLY A 104 -9.15 -7.80 12.88
N PRO A 105 -10.41 -7.46 13.20
CA PRO A 105 -10.83 -7.10 14.56
C PRO A 105 -10.72 -8.28 15.54
N ASN A 106 -10.97 -9.51 15.08
CA ASN A 106 -10.81 -10.73 15.87
C ASN A 106 -9.46 -11.40 15.65
N SER A 107 -8.38 -10.59 15.65
CA SER A 107 -7.03 -11.02 15.33
C SER A 107 -6.58 -12.27 16.10
N LEU A 108 -6.14 -13.29 15.35
CA LEU A 108 -5.49 -14.48 15.90
C LEU A 108 -4.05 -14.22 16.38
N GLN A 109 -3.45 -13.07 16.12
CA GLN A 109 -2.14 -12.69 16.64
C GLN A 109 -2.20 -12.46 18.16
N VAL A 110 -1.28 -13.09 18.91
CA VAL A 110 -1.09 -12.79 20.34
C VAL A 110 -0.72 -11.33 20.54
N GLY A 111 -1.57 -10.60 21.25
CA GLY A 111 -1.45 -9.16 21.49
C GLY A 111 -2.20 -8.29 20.48
N GLY A 112 -2.85 -8.88 19.48
CA GLY A 112 -3.52 -8.17 18.40
C GLY A 112 -2.55 -7.49 17.42
N ILE A 113 -3.10 -6.94 16.35
CA ILE A 113 -2.41 -6.01 15.44
C ILE A 113 -3.35 -4.84 15.21
N THR A 114 -2.83 -3.63 15.39
CA THR A 114 -3.52 -2.41 14.98
C THR A 114 -2.86 -1.92 13.69
N ASN A 115 -3.68 -1.74 12.66
CA ASN A 115 -3.24 -1.23 11.37
C ASN A 115 -4.17 -0.10 10.96
N TYR A 116 -3.76 1.13 11.27
CA TYR A 116 -4.50 2.30 10.85
C TYR A 116 -4.25 2.63 9.37
N ASP A 117 -5.11 3.49 8.82
CA ASP A 117 -4.91 4.11 7.51
C ASP A 117 -3.61 4.93 7.40
N TYR A 118 -3.23 5.31 6.17
CA TYR A 118 -2.01 6.08 5.90
C TYR A 118 -2.09 7.45 6.59
N SER A 119 -3.24 8.12 6.50
CA SER A 119 -3.50 9.40 7.16
C SER A 119 -3.18 9.35 8.66
N LYS A 120 -3.48 8.26 9.37
CA LYS A 120 -3.10 8.09 10.78
C LYS A 120 -1.63 7.73 10.94
N THR A 121 -1.19 6.71 10.22
CA THR A 121 0.10 6.04 10.45
C THR A 121 1.28 6.94 10.07
N PHE A 122 1.13 7.67 8.97
CA PHE A 122 2.19 8.47 8.35
C PHE A 122 1.81 9.95 8.21
N GLY A 123 0.51 10.29 8.25
CA GLY A 123 0.03 11.68 8.30
C GLY A 123 -0.19 12.24 9.70
N GLY A 124 -0.31 11.37 10.73
CA GLY A 124 -0.52 11.80 12.11
C GLY A 124 -1.94 12.18 12.48
N ALA A 125 -2.90 11.99 11.58
CA ALA A 125 -4.30 12.33 11.80
C ALA A 125 -4.84 11.71 13.12
N PRO A 126 -5.97 12.20 13.66
CA PRO A 126 -6.67 11.49 14.73
C PRO A 126 -7.04 10.07 14.30
N GLU A 127 -7.18 9.16 15.26
CA GLU A 127 -7.61 7.79 14.97
C GLU A 127 -8.98 7.78 14.26
N ASN A 128 -9.07 7.05 13.15
CA ASN A 128 -10.35 6.69 12.56
C ASN A 128 -10.83 5.41 13.24
N VAL A 129 -11.76 5.55 14.18
CA VAL A 129 -12.30 4.42 14.95
C VAL A 129 -12.99 3.37 14.08
N ASN A 130 -13.34 3.72 12.84
CA ASN A 130 -13.92 2.81 11.87
C ASN A 130 -12.87 2.14 10.98
N ALA A 131 -11.58 2.39 11.18
CA ALA A 131 -10.47 1.88 10.36
C ALA A 131 -9.23 1.59 11.23
N THR A 132 -9.36 0.66 12.16
CA THR A 132 -8.29 0.33 13.13
C THR A 132 -7.49 -0.92 12.75
N ASN A 133 -7.94 -1.65 11.74
CA ASN A 133 -7.32 -2.85 11.22
C ASN A 133 -7.48 -2.90 9.67
N ILE A 134 -6.78 -3.84 9.01
CA ILE A 134 -6.75 -3.88 7.54
C ILE A 134 -8.11 -4.28 6.96
N MET A 135 -8.88 -5.14 7.64
CA MET A 135 -10.22 -5.49 7.15
C MET A 135 -11.15 -4.28 7.16
N ASP A 136 -11.07 -3.45 8.21
CA ASP A 136 -11.85 -2.22 8.31
C ASP A 136 -11.48 -1.20 7.20
N THR A 137 -10.20 -1.09 6.83
CA THR A 137 -9.78 -0.14 5.77
C THR A 137 -10.33 -0.54 4.40
N PHE A 138 -10.38 -1.84 4.08
CA PHE A 138 -11.02 -2.36 2.86
C PHE A 138 -12.55 -2.33 2.90
N ASN A 139 -13.15 -1.93 4.02
CA ASN A 139 -14.59 -1.75 4.19
C ASN A 139 -15.01 -0.27 4.29
N GLN A 140 -14.11 0.67 3.97
CA GLN A 140 -14.44 2.10 3.93
C GLN A 140 -15.27 2.48 2.68
N ALA A 141 -15.66 3.76 2.57
CA ALA A 141 -16.51 4.27 1.49
C ALA A 141 -15.87 4.09 0.09
N SER A 142 -14.55 4.23 -0.02
CA SER A 142 -13.80 3.85 -1.21
C SER A 142 -12.56 3.03 -0.85
N TYR A 143 -12.22 2.05 -1.67
CA TYR A 143 -11.13 1.12 -1.41
C TYR A 143 -10.65 0.44 -2.69
N HIS A 144 -9.46 -0.14 -2.66
CA HIS A 144 -9.01 -1.03 -3.72
C HIS A 144 -9.75 -2.36 -3.56
N ASN A 145 -10.64 -2.68 -4.50
CA ASN A 145 -11.35 -3.94 -4.49
C ASN A 145 -10.37 -5.10 -4.65
N LEU A 146 -10.34 -6.02 -3.68
CA LEU A 146 -9.42 -7.15 -3.66
C LEU A 146 -9.65 -8.15 -4.81
N TYR A 147 -10.87 -8.28 -5.30
CA TYR A 147 -11.15 -9.10 -6.48
C TYR A 147 -10.58 -8.46 -7.76
N ASP A 148 -10.72 -7.14 -7.91
CA ASP A 148 -10.16 -6.41 -9.05
C ASP A 148 -8.62 -6.53 -9.06
N ILE A 149 -7.98 -6.38 -7.88
CA ILE A 149 -6.53 -6.60 -7.71
C ILE A 149 -6.15 -8.02 -8.09
N TRP A 150 -6.82 -9.03 -7.51
CA TRP A 150 -6.54 -10.44 -7.81
C TRP A 150 -6.68 -10.74 -9.29
N ASN A 151 -7.75 -10.24 -9.91
CA ASN A 151 -8.04 -10.49 -11.32
C ASN A 151 -7.03 -9.83 -12.24
N PHE A 152 -6.54 -8.63 -11.92
CA PHE A 152 -5.47 -7.98 -12.65
C PHE A 152 -4.13 -8.69 -12.43
N ALA A 153 -3.73 -8.90 -11.17
CA ALA A 153 -2.41 -9.39 -10.82
C ALA A 153 -2.12 -10.80 -11.36
N LYS A 154 -3.12 -11.70 -11.39
CA LYS A 154 -2.94 -13.05 -11.94
C LYS A 154 -2.57 -13.07 -13.42
N ASP A 155 -3.04 -12.09 -14.19
CA ASP A 155 -2.83 -12.04 -15.63
C ASP A 155 -1.51 -11.33 -15.98
N TYR A 156 -1.11 -10.33 -15.18
CA TYR A 156 0.04 -9.46 -15.50
C TYR A 156 1.29 -9.70 -14.66
N PHE A 157 1.16 -10.33 -13.50
CA PHE A 157 2.28 -10.63 -12.59
C PHE A 157 2.49 -12.14 -12.38
N SER A 158 2.29 -12.90 -13.45
CA SER A 158 2.36 -14.38 -13.46
C SER A 158 3.71 -14.99 -13.04
N SER A 159 4.76 -14.19 -12.91
CA SER A 159 6.07 -14.62 -12.41
C SER A 159 6.06 -14.99 -10.92
N PHE A 160 5.10 -14.45 -10.15
CA PHE A 160 4.93 -14.75 -8.72
C PHE A 160 3.47 -14.88 -8.28
N PHE A 161 2.52 -14.32 -9.02
CA PHE A 161 1.09 -14.31 -8.69
C PHE A 161 0.33 -15.35 -9.52
N THR A 162 -0.54 -16.14 -8.88
CA THR A 162 -1.35 -17.17 -9.55
C THR A 162 -2.84 -17.00 -9.21
N SER A 163 -3.70 -17.82 -9.81
CA SER A 163 -5.13 -17.85 -9.45
C SER A 163 -5.38 -18.19 -7.98
N ASP A 164 -4.44 -18.88 -7.33
CA ASP A 164 -4.54 -19.25 -5.92
C ASP A 164 -3.97 -18.17 -5.00
N SER A 165 -3.26 -17.18 -5.53
CA SER A 165 -2.62 -16.12 -4.74
C SER A 165 -3.64 -15.21 -4.07
N ASN A 166 -3.22 -14.63 -2.95
CA ASN A 166 -3.98 -13.64 -2.22
C ASN A 166 -3.76 -12.23 -2.80
N PRO A 167 -4.79 -11.40 -3.00
CA PRO A 167 -4.64 -10.07 -3.57
C PRO A 167 -3.74 -9.13 -2.74
N CYS A 168 -3.68 -9.28 -1.42
CA CYS A 168 -2.73 -8.54 -0.58
C CYS A 168 -1.28 -8.81 -1.00
N VAL A 169 -0.99 -10.01 -1.52
CA VAL A 169 0.36 -10.35 -1.98
C VAL A 169 0.72 -9.74 -3.32
N ALA A 170 -0.18 -9.04 -4.01
CA ALA A 170 0.23 -8.26 -5.19
C ALA A 170 1.18 -7.12 -4.79
N CYS A 171 0.95 -6.52 -3.62
CA CYS A 171 1.67 -5.34 -3.12
C CYS A 171 2.64 -5.66 -1.97
N HIS A 172 2.45 -6.80 -1.30
CA HIS A 172 3.22 -7.19 -0.12
C HIS A 172 3.79 -8.59 -0.25
N ASN A 173 5.07 -8.75 0.05
CA ASN A 173 5.64 -10.08 0.21
C ASN A 173 5.77 -10.40 1.71
N PRO A 174 4.85 -11.20 2.29
CA PRO A 174 4.83 -11.46 3.74
C PRO A 174 6.10 -12.16 4.24
N HIS A 175 6.87 -12.78 3.34
CA HIS A 175 8.13 -13.42 3.69
C HIS A 175 9.27 -12.42 3.92
N ILE A 176 9.18 -11.18 3.43
CA ILE A 176 10.26 -10.19 3.55
C ILE A 176 9.81 -8.85 4.12
N ALA A 177 8.52 -8.54 4.07
CA ALA A 177 7.91 -7.30 4.56
C ALA A 177 8.41 -6.96 5.97
N LYS A 178 8.81 -5.71 6.18
CA LYS A 178 9.34 -5.20 7.46
C LYS A 178 8.31 -4.34 8.18
N ARG A 179 8.60 -4.08 9.45
CA ARG A 179 7.81 -3.19 10.30
C ARG A 179 8.33 -1.76 10.15
N SER A 180 7.81 -1.03 9.17
CA SER A 180 8.20 0.37 8.88
C SER A 180 7.89 1.35 10.02
N CYS A 181 6.84 1.08 10.80
CA CYS A 181 6.34 1.96 11.84
C CYS A 181 5.95 1.20 13.13
N GLY A 182 5.73 1.95 14.22
CA GLY A 182 5.26 1.39 15.48
C GLY A 182 6.29 0.55 16.23
N LYS A 183 7.59 0.70 15.94
CA LYS A 183 8.65 0.05 16.71
C LYS A 183 8.62 0.54 18.18
N PRO A 184 9.13 -0.24 19.16
CA PRO A 184 9.35 0.28 20.51
C PRO A 184 10.19 1.56 20.42
N GLY A 185 9.63 2.71 20.82
CA GLY A 185 10.24 4.03 20.63
C GLY A 185 9.54 4.95 19.60
N GLY A 186 8.54 4.46 18.87
CA GLY A 186 7.60 5.29 18.11
C GLY A 186 8.09 5.87 16.78
N SER A 187 9.27 5.50 16.29
CA SER A 187 9.84 6.07 15.07
C SER A 187 9.47 5.28 13.81
N PHE A 188 9.08 6.01 12.76
CA PHE A 188 9.16 5.54 11.38
C PHE A 188 10.63 5.26 11.01
N ASP A 189 10.89 4.18 10.28
CA ASP A 189 12.23 3.86 9.77
C ASP A 189 12.17 3.65 8.26
N PRO A 190 12.75 4.57 7.48
CA PRO A 190 12.70 4.48 6.02
C PRO A 190 13.36 3.21 5.51
N THR A 191 14.40 2.68 6.18
CA THR A 191 15.12 1.47 5.75
C THR A 191 14.33 0.18 5.92
N GLN A 192 13.10 0.26 6.45
CA GLN A 192 12.21 -0.86 6.62
C GLN A 192 10.93 -0.61 5.84
N SER A 193 10.77 -1.30 4.72
CA SER A 193 9.56 -1.23 3.91
C SER A 193 8.63 -2.43 4.15
N ALA A 194 7.32 -2.19 4.09
CA ALA A 194 6.30 -3.23 4.12
C ALA A 194 5.87 -3.67 2.70
N ILE A 195 6.27 -2.92 1.68
CA ILE A 195 5.83 -3.13 0.29
C ILE A 195 6.94 -3.79 -0.52
N SER A 196 6.51 -4.52 -1.55
CA SER A 196 7.36 -5.14 -2.56
C SER A 196 6.70 -4.84 -3.90
N LYS A 197 7.40 -4.10 -4.77
CA LYS A 197 6.85 -3.67 -6.06
C LYS A 197 6.44 -4.91 -6.88
N PRO A 198 5.23 -4.96 -7.49
CA PRO A 198 4.79 -6.15 -8.22
C PRO A 198 5.81 -6.66 -9.27
N SER A 199 6.36 -5.77 -10.10
CA SER A 199 7.38 -6.12 -11.10
C SER A 199 8.73 -6.55 -10.52
N ASP A 200 8.97 -6.31 -9.22
CA ASP A 200 10.15 -6.76 -8.48
C ASP A 200 9.80 -7.38 -7.11
N HIS A 201 8.82 -8.28 -7.10
CA HIS A 201 8.16 -8.76 -5.89
C HIS A 201 9.06 -9.55 -4.90
N LYS A 202 10.29 -9.88 -5.31
CA LYS A 202 11.27 -10.60 -4.47
C LYS A 202 12.09 -9.66 -3.60
N ASN A 203 12.03 -8.36 -3.85
CA ASN A 203 12.72 -7.33 -3.07
C ASN A 203 11.70 -6.45 -2.36
N LEU A 204 12.16 -5.83 -1.28
CA LEU A 204 11.43 -4.71 -0.69
C LEU A 204 11.51 -3.53 -1.65
N TRP A 205 10.52 -2.65 -1.62
CA TRP A 205 10.52 -1.42 -2.40
C TRP A 205 10.55 -0.20 -1.50
N GLY A 206 11.43 0.73 -1.81
CA GLY A 206 11.62 1.93 -1.01
C GLY A 206 12.28 1.64 0.33
N ASP A 207 13.09 0.59 0.44
CA ASP A 207 14.08 0.44 1.52
C ASP A 207 15.47 0.94 1.09
N ASP A 208 15.76 0.96 -0.22
CA ASP A 208 16.98 1.59 -0.77
C ASP A 208 16.84 3.12 -0.94
N THR A 209 17.96 3.84 -0.92
CA THR A 209 17.98 5.30 -1.16
C THR A 209 17.65 5.70 -2.61
N SER A 210 17.89 4.81 -3.57
CA SER A 210 17.55 5.03 -4.98
C SER A 210 16.07 4.82 -5.30
N GLU A 211 15.32 4.24 -4.35
CA GLU A 211 13.88 3.96 -4.45
C GLU A 211 13.05 4.93 -3.59
N ARG A 212 13.59 6.12 -3.35
CA ARG A 212 12.95 7.19 -2.56
C ARG A 212 12.35 8.25 -3.45
N MET A 213 11.36 8.97 -2.93
CA MET A 213 10.77 10.09 -3.69
C MET A 213 11.80 11.15 -4.06
N ASN A 214 12.80 11.44 -3.21
CA ASN A 214 13.85 12.40 -3.57
C ASN A 214 14.71 11.92 -4.75
N ALA A 215 14.97 10.61 -4.85
CA ALA A 215 15.68 10.02 -5.97
C ALA A 215 14.84 10.05 -7.25
N TYR A 216 13.55 9.68 -7.16
CA TYR A 216 12.60 9.77 -8.27
C TYR A 216 12.46 11.22 -8.80
N ALA A 217 12.40 12.19 -7.87
CA ALA A 217 12.27 13.61 -8.17
C ALA A 217 13.57 14.28 -8.64
N THR A 218 14.62 13.53 -9.01
CA THR A 218 15.88 14.13 -9.50
C THR A 218 15.61 15.06 -10.70
N GLY A 219 15.97 16.35 -10.55
CA GLY A 219 15.68 17.40 -11.55
C GLY A 219 14.38 18.18 -11.30
N TYR A 220 13.60 17.76 -10.30
CA TYR A 220 12.36 18.36 -9.82
C TYR A 220 12.48 18.69 -8.32
N THR A 221 11.44 19.28 -7.75
CA THR A 221 11.30 19.52 -6.32
C THR A 221 10.17 18.68 -5.78
N TYR A 222 10.49 17.71 -4.92
CA TYR A 222 9.53 17.06 -4.05
C TYR A 222 9.65 17.64 -2.64
N GLN A 223 8.52 17.82 -1.98
CA GLN A 223 8.45 18.24 -0.60
C GLN A 223 7.22 17.60 0.06
N SER A 224 7.43 16.99 1.22
CA SER A 224 6.38 16.23 1.88
C SER A 224 5.32 17.15 2.47
N PRO A 225 4.05 16.73 2.50
CA PRO A 225 3.00 17.45 3.23
C PRO A 225 3.38 17.62 4.71
N TYR A 226 2.78 18.63 5.35
CA TYR A 226 2.85 18.74 6.79
C TYR A 226 2.20 17.53 7.48
N TRP A 227 2.79 17.11 8.58
CA TRP A 227 2.14 16.24 9.55
C TRP A 227 0.90 16.93 10.13
N TYR A 228 -0.12 16.16 10.52
CA TYR A 228 -1.36 16.67 11.06
C TYR A 228 -1.16 17.70 12.18
N ASN A 229 -1.84 18.85 12.07
CA ASN A 229 -1.79 19.96 13.01
C ASN A 229 -0.38 20.51 13.27
N SER A 230 0.49 20.43 12.25
CA SER A 230 1.85 20.94 12.29
C SER A 230 2.12 21.87 11.10
N THR A 231 3.04 22.81 11.30
CA THR A 231 3.65 23.63 10.23
C THR A 231 5.17 23.54 10.27
N THR A 232 5.72 22.52 10.94
CA THR A 232 7.16 22.36 11.22
C THR A 232 7.64 20.95 10.95
N TYR A 233 6.83 19.96 11.31
CA TYR A 233 7.06 18.55 11.05
C TYR A 233 6.29 18.08 9.82
N TYR A 234 6.90 17.12 9.13
CA TYR A 234 6.45 16.57 7.86
C TYR A 234 6.17 15.07 7.95
N GLU A 235 5.40 14.59 6.99
CA GLU A 235 5.21 13.17 6.74
C GLU A 235 6.48 12.52 6.16
N PRO A 236 6.65 11.19 6.29
CA PRO A 236 5.85 10.24 7.08
C PRO A 236 6.33 10.07 8.53
N ALA A 237 7.33 10.84 8.96
CA ALA A 237 8.11 10.56 10.17
C ALA A 237 7.79 11.46 11.37
N CYS A 238 6.98 12.51 11.20
CA CYS A 238 6.78 13.56 12.21
C CYS A 238 8.11 14.22 12.64
N ASP A 239 8.99 14.46 11.67
CA ASP A 239 10.26 15.14 11.86
C ASP A 239 10.44 16.27 10.83
N THR A 240 11.62 16.89 10.78
CA THR A 240 11.90 17.99 9.86
C THR A 240 12.36 17.53 8.48
N THR A 241 12.45 16.22 8.23
CA THR A 241 12.83 15.66 6.93
C THR A 241 11.65 15.80 5.98
N SER A 242 11.86 16.51 4.89
CA SER A 242 10.77 16.94 4.04
C SER A 242 11.01 16.69 2.56
N ASP A 243 12.26 16.45 2.18
CA ASP A 243 12.70 16.30 0.79
C ASP A 243 12.32 14.96 0.14
N GLY A 244 11.67 14.06 0.88
CA GLY A 244 11.28 12.72 0.41
C GLY A 244 12.35 11.66 0.52
N SER A 245 13.50 11.96 1.14
CA SER A 245 14.57 10.97 1.40
C SER A 245 14.14 9.85 2.35
N ASN A 246 13.07 10.07 3.11
CA ASN A 246 12.46 9.08 4.00
C ASN A 246 11.17 8.47 3.44
N LEU A 247 10.71 8.84 2.24
CA LEU A 247 9.48 8.32 1.66
C LEU A 247 9.79 7.35 0.50
N PRO A 248 9.25 6.13 0.48
CA PRO A 248 9.29 5.28 -0.71
C PRO A 248 8.80 6.02 -1.96
N ASP A 249 9.39 5.70 -3.10
CA ASP A 249 8.88 6.13 -4.39
C ASP A 249 7.54 5.45 -4.69
N TYR A 250 6.46 6.04 -4.18
CA TYR A 250 5.11 5.55 -4.40
C TYR A 250 4.62 5.83 -5.82
N VAL A 251 5.25 6.76 -6.56
CA VAL A 251 4.89 6.98 -7.97
C VAL A 251 5.24 5.75 -8.78
N THR A 252 6.50 5.30 -8.75
CA THR A 252 6.93 4.08 -9.44
C THR A 252 6.20 2.84 -8.93
N PHE A 253 5.94 2.75 -7.61
CA PHE A 253 5.20 1.63 -7.04
C PHE A 253 3.75 1.54 -7.57
N CYS A 254 2.99 2.64 -7.52
CA CYS A 254 1.58 2.66 -7.92
C CYS A 254 1.43 2.52 -9.43
N THR A 255 2.29 3.18 -10.21
CA THR A 255 2.25 3.13 -11.69
C THR A 255 2.61 1.77 -12.28
N ASP A 256 3.20 0.86 -11.49
CA ASP A 256 3.40 -0.54 -11.88
C ASP A 256 2.08 -1.24 -12.24
N CYS A 257 0.95 -0.78 -11.68
CA CYS A 257 -0.41 -1.19 -12.06
C CYS A 257 -1.20 -0.08 -12.78
N HIS A 258 -1.00 1.18 -12.37
CA HIS A 258 -1.80 2.33 -12.84
C HIS A 258 -1.30 2.99 -14.13
N HIS A 259 -0.12 2.60 -14.62
CA HIS A 259 0.44 2.96 -15.93
C HIS A 259 0.79 1.69 -16.72
N HIS A 260 -0.20 0.81 -16.88
CA HIS A 260 -0.07 -0.50 -17.52
C HIS A 260 -0.96 -0.62 -18.76
N SER A 261 -0.60 -1.52 -19.68
CA SER A 261 -1.43 -1.86 -20.84
C SER A 261 -1.75 -3.35 -20.88
N PRO A 262 -3.03 -3.74 -20.74
CA PRO A 262 -4.20 -2.89 -20.52
C PRO A 262 -4.27 -2.33 -19.09
N LEU A 263 -5.05 -1.26 -18.92
CA LEU A 263 -5.31 -0.67 -17.61
C LEU A 263 -6.26 -1.54 -16.77
N PRO A 264 -6.15 -1.52 -15.44
CA PRO A 264 -7.07 -2.23 -14.55
C PRO A 264 -8.53 -1.77 -14.72
N HIS A 265 -9.46 -2.71 -14.53
CA HIS A 265 -10.88 -2.40 -14.41
C HIS A 265 -11.26 -2.24 -12.93
N SER A 266 -12.05 -1.22 -12.62
CA SER A 266 -12.66 -1.06 -11.30
C SER A 266 -14.14 -1.41 -11.37
N SER A 267 -14.51 -2.47 -10.66
CA SER A 267 -15.90 -2.88 -10.47
C SER A 267 -16.70 -1.85 -9.65
N ILE A 268 -16.05 -1.21 -8.66
CA ILE A 268 -16.65 -0.15 -7.82
C ILE A 268 -17.04 1.07 -8.67
N LEU A 269 -16.15 1.51 -9.56
CA LEU A 269 -16.41 2.64 -10.45
C LEU A 269 -17.11 2.23 -11.76
N ASN A 270 -17.30 0.92 -11.95
CA ASN A 270 -17.84 0.29 -13.17
C ASN A 270 -17.18 0.82 -14.46
N ARG A 271 -15.85 0.91 -14.48
CA ARG A 271 -15.08 1.39 -15.63
C ARG A 271 -13.64 0.93 -15.58
N THR A 272 -13.01 0.89 -16.75
CA THR A 272 -11.54 0.87 -16.83
C THR A 272 -10.98 2.15 -16.23
N LEU A 273 -9.90 2.02 -15.47
CA LEU A 273 -9.22 3.17 -14.88
C LEU A 273 -8.61 4.05 -15.98
N LYS A 274 -8.38 5.32 -15.66
CA LYS A 274 -7.64 6.22 -16.55
C LYS A 274 -6.16 5.95 -16.35
N ASP A 275 -5.40 6.08 -17.43
CA ASP A 275 -3.95 5.99 -17.35
C ASP A 275 -3.40 7.08 -16.44
N ILE A 276 -2.45 6.72 -15.59
CA ILE A 276 -1.74 7.66 -14.72
C ILE A 276 -0.32 7.82 -15.25
N ASP A 277 -0.18 8.64 -16.28
CA ASP A 277 1.12 9.05 -16.78
C ASP A 277 1.65 10.22 -15.94
N TRP A 278 2.60 9.93 -15.05
CA TRP A 278 3.21 10.94 -14.19
C TRP A 278 4.23 11.80 -14.93
N GLU A 279 4.66 11.43 -16.13
CA GLU A 279 5.54 12.27 -16.95
C GLU A 279 4.77 13.49 -17.48
N THR A 280 3.48 13.32 -17.79
CA THR A 280 2.63 14.37 -18.40
C THR A 280 1.64 15.04 -17.43
N SER A 281 1.54 14.55 -16.19
CA SER A 281 0.65 15.14 -15.17
C SER A 281 1.15 16.49 -14.66
N VAL A 282 0.22 17.42 -14.41
CA VAL A 282 0.48 18.73 -13.78
C VAL A 282 0.92 18.66 -12.31
N HIS A 283 0.67 17.53 -11.65
CA HIS A 283 1.21 17.21 -10.33
C HIS A 283 2.42 16.24 -10.41
N GLY A 284 2.81 15.90 -11.64
CA GLY A 284 3.91 15.01 -11.98
C GLY A 284 5.15 15.78 -12.46
N LYS A 285 5.80 15.28 -13.51
CA LYS A 285 7.00 15.90 -14.10
C LYS A 285 6.71 16.97 -15.15
N THR A 286 5.45 17.33 -15.35
CA THR A 286 5.08 18.43 -16.23
C THR A 286 4.64 19.63 -15.40
N ASP A 287 5.38 20.73 -15.52
CA ASP A 287 4.90 22.02 -15.03
C ASP A 287 3.71 22.50 -15.85
N SER A 288 2.76 23.18 -15.20
CA SER A 288 1.79 23.97 -15.95
C SER A 288 2.53 25.01 -16.81
N TRP A 289 2.12 25.17 -18.07
CA TRP A 289 2.81 26.01 -19.07
C TRP A 289 3.02 27.48 -18.62
N LYS A 290 2.23 27.95 -17.65
CA LYS A 290 2.43 29.25 -17.01
C LYS A 290 3.28 29.07 -15.75
N LYS A 291 4.49 29.63 -15.76
CA LYS A 291 5.42 29.80 -14.62
C LYS A 291 4.83 30.63 -13.45
N GLU A 292 3.51 30.75 -13.33
CA GLU A 292 2.76 31.60 -12.40
C GLU A 292 2.14 30.82 -11.22
N ASP A 293 2.13 29.48 -11.25
CA ASP A 293 1.59 28.59 -10.18
C ASP A 293 2.21 28.82 -8.79
N THR A 294 3.36 29.50 -8.73
CA THR A 294 4.02 29.90 -7.48
C THR A 294 3.18 30.73 -6.52
N LYS A 295 2.16 31.44 -7.02
CA LYS A 295 1.31 32.31 -6.20
C LYS A 295 0.11 31.58 -5.59
N GLU A 296 -0.13 30.34 -6.01
CA GLU A 296 -1.35 29.62 -5.69
C GLU A 296 -1.13 28.50 -4.68
N ARG A 297 0.13 28.17 -4.36
CA ARG A 297 0.46 27.07 -3.45
C ARG A 297 0.58 27.52 -2.00
N LYS A 298 -0.02 26.74 -1.12
CA LYS A 298 0.11 26.86 0.33
C LYS A 298 1.40 26.19 0.80
N ALA A 299 1.94 26.69 1.90
CA ALA A 299 3.03 26.02 2.58
C ALA A 299 2.66 24.55 2.87
N PRO A 300 3.63 23.61 2.76
CA PRO A 300 5.07 23.84 2.64
C PRO A 300 5.58 24.00 1.20
N TYR A 301 4.68 24.00 0.21
CA TYR A 301 5.01 23.93 -1.20
C TYR A 301 5.45 25.29 -1.76
N ASN A 302 6.68 25.69 -1.44
CA ASN A 302 7.20 27.04 -1.70
C ASN A 302 8.16 27.14 -2.90
N ALA A 303 8.45 26.03 -3.59
CA ALA A 303 9.31 26.03 -4.76
C ALA A 303 8.73 26.94 -5.86
N THR A 304 9.55 27.42 -6.78
CA THR A 304 9.10 28.33 -7.86
C THR A 304 8.56 27.56 -9.08
N ALA A 305 8.92 26.29 -9.25
CA ALA A 305 8.59 25.48 -10.43
C ALA A 305 8.95 24.01 -10.16
N ASN A 306 8.61 23.13 -11.10
CA ASN A 306 8.96 21.72 -11.16
C ASN A 306 8.57 20.96 -9.91
N TYR A 307 7.34 21.19 -9.43
CA TYR A 307 6.86 20.55 -8.20
C TYR A 307 6.22 19.21 -8.52
N ILE A 308 6.67 18.15 -7.86
CA ILE A 308 6.16 16.80 -8.06
C ILE A 308 5.54 16.29 -6.77
N LEU A 309 4.40 15.62 -6.88
CA LEU A 309 3.73 14.94 -5.77
C LEU A 309 4.01 13.44 -5.80
N SER A 310 3.95 12.84 -4.61
CA SER A 310 3.80 11.41 -4.44
C SER A 310 2.33 11.02 -4.54
N CYS A 311 2.02 9.80 -4.97
CA CYS A 311 0.63 9.31 -4.99
C CYS A 311 -0.02 9.35 -3.60
N THR A 312 0.77 9.05 -2.55
CA THR A 312 0.30 9.04 -1.16
C THR A 312 0.14 10.44 -0.55
N ASP A 313 0.50 11.51 -1.25
CA ASP A 313 0.18 12.87 -0.77
C ASP A 313 -1.34 13.13 -0.80
N CYS A 314 -2.05 12.44 -1.69
CA CYS A 314 -3.51 12.59 -1.88
C CYS A 314 -4.30 11.31 -1.65
N HIS A 315 -3.70 10.12 -1.85
CA HIS A 315 -4.44 8.84 -1.86
C HIS A 315 -4.07 7.89 -0.70
N GLU A 316 -5.09 7.25 -0.13
CA GLU A 316 -4.95 6.08 0.72
C GLU A 316 -4.61 4.85 -0.14
N PRO A 317 -3.61 4.05 0.23
CA PRO A 317 -3.22 2.87 -0.54
C PRO A 317 -4.19 1.69 -0.37
N HIS A 318 -5.02 1.65 0.68
CA HIS A 318 -5.96 0.56 0.93
C HIS A 318 -7.42 1.00 0.77
N GLY A 319 -7.88 1.91 1.63
CA GLY A 319 -9.21 2.47 1.56
C GLY A 319 -9.36 3.72 2.41
N SER A 320 -10.39 4.49 2.11
CA SER A 320 -10.64 5.82 2.64
C SER A 320 -12.12 6.01 3.00
N PRO A 321 -12.42 6.73 4.09
CA PRO A 321 -13.79 7.15 4.40
C PRO A 321 -14.37 8.14 3.38
N ASN A 322 -13.54 8.75 2.53
CA ASN A 322 -13.99 9.66 1.49
C ASN A 322 -14.66 8.91 0.32
N PHE A 323 -15.66 9.55 -0.26
CA PHE A 323 -16.65 8.99 -1.17
C PHE A 323 -16.09 8.16 -2.34
N LYS A 324 -15.03 8.62 -3.01
CA LYS A 324 -14.46 7.96 -4.19
C LYS A 324 -12.95 8.16 -4.27
N TYR A 325 -12.32 7.35 -5.12
CA TYR A 325 -10.91 7.46 -5.52
C TYR A 325 -9.88 7.39 -4.39
N LEU A 326 -10.27 6.81 -3.24
CA LEU A 326 -9.36 6.58 -2.13
C LEU A 326 -8.68 7.87 -1.64
N ILE A 327 -9.34 9.02 -1.69
CA ILE A 327 -8.73 10.28 -1.25
C ILE A 327 -8.47 10.25 0.25
N ARG A 328 -7.26 10.56 0.70
CA ARG A 328 -6.90 10.66 2.13
C ARG A 328 -7.86 11.55 2.91
N ARG A 329 -8.09 11.18 4.16
CA ARG A 329 -8.92 11.98 5.09
C ARG A 329 -8.13 13.08 5.79
N GLU A 330 -6.84 13.14 5.57
CA GLU A 330 -5.96 14.22 6.00
C GLU A 330 -4.90 14.43 4.92
N VAL A 331 -4.72 15.68 4.53
CA VAL A 331 -3.72 16.12 3.54
C VAL A 331 -3.15 17.44 4.00
N ASN A 332 -1.83 17.54 4.02
CA ASN A 332 -1.07 18.75 4.33
C ASN A 332 -1.45 19.40 5.67
N GLY A 333 -1.54 18.59 6.72
CA GLY A 333 -1.72 19.03 8.09
C GLY A 333 -3.17 19.19 8.53
N ASP A 334 -4.15 18.92 7.66
CA ASP A 334 -5.55 19.23 7.91
C ASP A 334 -6.52 18.20 7.30
N ILE A 335 -7.72 18.11 7.87
CA ILE A 335 -8.74 17.10 7.55
C ILE A 335 -9.39 17.39 6.20
N VAL A 336 -9.55 16.33 5.41
CA VAL A 336 -10.24 16.30 4.12
C VAL A 336 -11.52 15.50 4.26
N ILE A 337 -12.65 16.08 3.86
CA ILE A 337 -13.97 15.45 3.89
C ILE A 337 -14.61 15.59 2.51
N ILE A 338 -14.80 14.46 1.83
CA ILE A 338 -15.48 14.39 0.53
C ILE A 338 -16.62 13.38 0.64
N ASN A 339 -17.85 13.87 0.66
CA ASN A 339 -19.06 13.04 0.75
C ASN A 339 -19.76 12.89 -0.62
N SER A 340 -19.41 13.74 -1.58
CA SER A 340 -20.02 13.81 -2.90
C SER A 340 -19.06 14.38 -3.94
N ASP A 341 -19.46 14.33 -5.21
CA ASP A 341 -18.68 14.89 -6.32
C ASP A 341 -18.55 16.44 -6.27
N ASN A 342 -19.20 17.14 -5.32
CA ASN A 342 -19.08 18.59 -5.15
C ASN A 342 -18.10 19.01 -4.04
N ASP A 343 -17.56 18.07 -3.27
CA ASP A 343 -16.78 18.37 -2.06
C ASP A 343 -15.25 18.43 -2.29
N TRP A 344 -14.82 18.40 -3.56
CA TRP A 344 -13.39 18.33 -3.93
C TRP A 344 -12.56 19.51 -3.44
N ASP A 345 -13.19 20.65 -3.21
CA ASP A 345 -12.54 21.83 -2.62
C ASP A 345 -11.96 21.51 -1.25
N SER A 346 -12.53 20.55 -0.51
CA SER A 346 -11.96 20.09 0.76
C SER A 346 -10.56 19.49 0.61
N LEU A 347 -10.24 18.89 -0.54
CA LEU A 347 -8.89 18.38 -0.85
C LEU A 347 -8.03 19.48 -1.45
N CYS A 348 -8.51 20.13 -2.52
CA CYS A 348 -7.69 21.05 -3.31
C CYS A 348 -7.24 22.26 -2.50
N SER A 349 -8.10 22.77 -1.61
CA SER A 349 -7.77 23.88 -0.71
C SER A 349 -6.69 23.55 0.32
N LYS A 350 -6.28 22.29 0.50
CA LYS A 350 -5.15 21.95 1.38
C LYS A 350 -3.81 22.41 0.81
N CYS A 351 -3.73 22.50 -0.51
CA CYS A 351 -2.50 22.86 -1.23
C CYS A 351 -2.65 24.16 -2.02
N HIS A 352 -3.89 24.56 -2.38
CA HIS A 352 -4.13 25.72 -3.22
C HIS A 352 -4.85 26.87 -2.49
N THR A 353 -4.52 28.11 -2.87
CA THR A 353 -5.15 29.36 -2.37
C THR A 353 -6.24 29.91 -3.29
N THR A 354 -6.40 29.34 -4.48
CA THR A 354 -7.24 29.90 -5.56
C THR A 354 -8.67 29.38 -5.50
N ASP A 355 -9.62 30.27 -5.80
CA ASP A 355 -11.04 29.93 -6.04
C ASP A 355 -11.25 29.57 -7.51
N HIS A 356 -12.25 28.73 -7.81
CA HIS A 356 -12.57 28.31 -9.18
C HIS A 356 -12.68 29.49 -10.16
N HIS A 357 -12.06 29.36 -11.32
CA HIS A 357 -12.17 30.36 -12.40
C HIS A 357 -13.47 30.20 -13.22
N SER A 358 -14.32 29.24 -12.88
CA SER A 358 -15.60 28.93 -13.52
C SER A 358 -16.59 28.31 -12.52
N ASN A 359 -17.77 27.87 -12.97
CA ASN A 359 -18.72 27.10 -12.16
C ASN A 359 -18.40 25.59 -12.13
N GLU A 360 -17.26 25.16 -12.66
CA GLU A 360 -16.81 23.77 -12.69
C GLU A 360 -16.04 23.45 -11.40
N THR A 361 -16.00 22.17 -11.01
CA THR A 361 -15.19 21.71 -9.87
C THR A 361 -13.74 21.49 -10.30
N CYS A 362 -12.80 21.44 -9.34
CA CYS A 362 -11.39 21.21 -9.66
C CYS A 362 -11.20 19.94 -10.51
N ILE A 363 -11.94 18.87 -10.19
CA ILE A 363 -11.78 17.57 -10.85
C ILE A 363 -12.44 17.48 -12.23
N ASP A 364 -13.23 18.46 -12.64
CA ASP A 364 -13.76 18.51 -14.01
C ASP A 364 -12.64 18.83 -15.01
N CYS A 365 -11.60 19.55 -14.54
CA CYS A 365 -10.44 19.96 -15.34
C CYS A 365 -9.13 19.30 -14.90
N HIS A 366 -8.94 19.06 -13.60
CA HIS A 366 -7.67 18.62 -12.98
C HIS A 366 -7.76 17.18 -12.46
N TYR A 367 -7.62 16.21 -13.37
CA TYR A 367 -7.61 14.78 -13.05
C TYR A 367 -6.52 14.03 -13.85
N HIS A 368 -6.19 12.78 -13.46
CA HIS A 368 -5.18 11.98 -14.17
C HIS A 368 -5.59 11.69 -15.63
N GLY A 369 -4.71 12.00 -16.57
CA GLY A 369 -4.97 11.86 -18.00
C GLY A 369 -5.85 12.96 -18.61
N ALA A 370 -6.11 14.05 -17.89
CA ALA A 370 -6.64 15.27 -18.50
C ALA A 370 -5.62 15.80 -19.52
N THR A 371 -6.00 15.82 -20.80
CA THR A 371 -5.22 16.47 -21.87
C THR A 371 -5.82 17.84 -22.16
N ASP A 372 -4.96 18.75 -22.62
CA ASP A 372 -5.18 20.17 -22.97
C ASP A 372 -6.35 20.49 -23.93
N ASN A 373 -7.14 19.51 -24.39
CA ASN A 373 -8.08 19.68 -25.49
C ASN A 373 -9.50 19.98 -25.05
N LYS A 374 -9.68 21.18 -24.49
CA LYS A 374 -10.81 22.06 -24.84
C LYS A 374 -10.31 23.49 -25.01
N THR A 375 -9.71 23.76 -26.17
CA THR A 375 -9.60 25.11 -26.78
C THR A 375 -8.79 26.20 -26.08
N ASN A 376 -7.94 25.86 -25.10
CA ASN A 376 -7.15 26.79 -24.25
C ASN A 376 -7.99 27.65 -23.28
N PRO A 377 -7.49 28.02 -22.07
CA PRO A 377 -6.29 27.54 -21.37
C PRO A 377 -6.57 27.16 -19.89
N ILE A 378 -5.68 26.39 -19.26
CA ILE A 378 -5.37 26.56 -17.82
C ILE A 378 -4.22 27.58 -17.86
N PHE A 379 -4.41 28.89 -18.05
CA PHE A 379 -5.39 29.85 -17.56
C PHE A 379 -5.83 30.82 -18.65
#